data_AF-A0A932KPW4-F1
#
_entry.id   AF-A0A932KPW4-F1
#
_cell.length_a   1.000
_cell.length_b   1.000
_cell.length_c   1.000
_cell.angle_alpha   90.00
_cell.angle_beta   90.00
_cell.angle_gamma   90.00
#
_symmetry.space_group_name_H-M   'P 1'
#
loop_
_entity.id
_entity.type
_entity.pdbx_description
1 polymer ?
#
loop_
_entity_poly.entity_id
_entity_poly.type
_entity_poly.pdbx_seq_one_letter_code
_entity_poly.pdbx_strand_id
1 'polypeptide(L)' 'MKAEFTAIIEAAPEGGYWAICPEIPGANGQGETIE' A
#
# COMPACT_ATOMS: atom_id res chain seq x y z
N MET A 1 11.53 14.86 -9.51
CA MET A 1 10.93 13.92 -10.48
C MET A 1 9.62 13.44 -9.88
N LYS A 2 8.52 13.37 -10.66
CA LYS A 2 7.28 12.71 -10.21
C LYS A 2 7.28 11.30 -10.79
N ALA A 3 6.88 10.34 -9.98
CA ALA A 3 6.67 8.96 -10.40
C ALA A 3 5.24 8.56 -10.03
N GLU A 4 4.69 7.62 -10.78
CA GLU A 4 3.36 7.06 -10.61
C GLU A 4 3.50 5.55 -10.64
N PHE A 5 2.87 4.87 -9.69
CA PHE A 5 2.94 3.43 -9.50
C PHE A 5 1.59 2.90 -9.06
N THR A 6 1.38 1.60 -9.24
CA THR A 6 0.19 0.89 -8.78
C THR A 6 0.37 0.46 -7.33
N ALA A 7 -0.61 0.77 -6.47
CA ALA A 7 -0.70 0.20 -5.13
C ALA A 7 -1.85 -0.81 -5.08
N ILE A 8 -1.56 -2.01 -4.57
CA ILE A 8 -2.58 -2.99 -4.17
C ILE A 8 -2.90 -2.69 -2.70
N ILE A 9 -4.17 -2.41 -2.42
CA ILE A 9 -4.69 -2.10 -1.09
C ILE A 9 -5.53 -3.27 -0.60
N GLU A 10 -5.18 -3.83 0.55
CA GLU A 10 -5.89 -4.95 1.17
C GLU A 10 -6.29 -4.59 2.60
N ALA A 11 -7.48 -5.04 3.05
CA ALA A 11 -7.88 -4.86 4.44
C ALA A 11 -6.99 -5.70 5.36
N ALA A 12 -6.44 -5.08 6.40
CA ALA A 12 -5.58 -5.75 7.35
C ALA A 12 -6.40 -6.50 8.42
N PRO A 13 -6.02 -7.73 8.83
CA PRO A 13 -6.72 -8.47 9.89
C PRO A 13 -6.83 -7.71 11.23
N GLU A 14 -5.85 -6.87 11.53
CA GLU A 14 -5.78 -6.00 12.71
C GLU A 14 -6.64 -4.73 12.60
N GLY A 15 -7.32 -4.53 11.46
CA GLY A 15 -8.01 -3.29 11.12
C GLY A 15 -7.12 -2.34 10.30
N GLY A 16 -7.75 -1.48 9.50
CA GLY A 16 -7.04 -0.63 8.53
C GLY A 16 -6.66 -1.39 7.25
N TYR A 17 -5.55 -0.99 6.62
CA TYR A 17 -5.15 -1.46 5.30
C TYR A 17 -3.64 -1.72 5.20
N TRP A 18 -3.27 -2.75 4.45
CA TRP A 18 -1.93 -2.92 3.92
C TRP A 18 -1.87 -2.38 2.49
N ALA A 19 -0.75 -1.75 2.15
CA ALA A 19 -0.46 -1.25 0.81
C ALA A 19 0.83 -1.89 0.28
N ILE A 20 0.78 -2.47 -0.91
CA ILE A 20 1.93 -3.10 -1.56
C ILE A 20 2.06 -2.57 -2.98
N CYS A 21 3.26 -2.16 -3.38
CA CYS A 21 3.57 -1.81 -4.76
C CYS A 21 4.26 -2.99 -5.45
N PRO A 22 3.62 -3.72 -6.38
CA PRO A 22 4.24 -4.86 -7.06
C PRO A 22 5.40 -4.45 -7.99
N GLU A 23 5.46 -3.18 -8.39
CA GLU A 23 6.51 -2.63 -9.25
C GLU A 23 7.82 -2.37 -8.50
N ILE A 24 7.76 -2.24 -7.16
CA ILE A 24 8.90 -1.94 -6.29
C ILE A 24 8.97 -2.98 -5.16
N PRO A 25 9.74 -4.07 -5.33
CA PRO A 25 9.86 -5.11 -4.32
C PRO A 25 10.28 -4.55 -2.95
N GLY A 26 9.51 -4.91 -1.91
CA GLY A 26 9.74 -4.44 -0.54
C GLY A 26 9.13 -3.08 -0.21
N ALA A 27 8.49 -2.39 -1.16
CA ALA A 27 7.67 -1.23 -0.85
C ALA A 27 6.31 -1.69 -0.28
N ASN A 28 6.25 -1.81 1.04
CA ASN A 28 5.05 -2.11 1.81
C ASN A 28 4.76 -1.00 2.82
N GLY A 29 3.48 -0.76 3.08
CA GLY A 29 3.01 0.22 4.04
C GLY A 29 1.72 -0.24 4.73
N GLN A 30 1.39 0.43 5.82
CA GLN A 30 0.14 0.22 6.56
C GLN A 30 -0.47 1.57 6.92
N GLY A 31 -1.80 1.65 6.86
CA GLY A 31 -2.55 2.84 7.23
C GLY A 31 -3.89 2.47 7.87
N GLU A 32 -4.44 3.37 8.67
CA GLU A 32 -5.79 3.21 9.25
C GLU A 32 -6.88 3.52 8.20
N THR A 33 -6.59 4.41 7.26
CA THR A 33 -7.50 4.92 6.22
C THR A 33 -6.95 4.66 4.80
N ILE A 34 -7.79 4.93 3.78
CA ILE A 34 -7.41 4.81 2.37
C ILE A 34 -6.67 6.07 1.89
N GLU A 35 -7.02 7.23 2.47
CA GLU A 35 -6.36 8.52 2.31
C GLU A 35 -5.03 8.60 3.06
#